data_AF-A0A6L3A9I9-F1
#
_entry.id   AF-A0A6L3A9I9-F1
#
_cell.length_a   1.000
_cell.length_b   1.000
_cell.length_c   1.000
_cell.angle_alpha   90.00
_cell.angle_beta   90.00
_cell.angle_gamma   90.00
#
_symmetry.space_group_name_H-M   'P 1'
#
loop_
_entity.id
_entity.type
_entity.pdbx_description
1 polymer ?
#
loop_
_entity_poly.entity_id
_entity_poly.type
_entity_poly.pdbx_seq_one_letter_code
_entity_poly.pdbx_strand_id
1 'polypeptide(L)' 'MRVVAHTCSNTEIVCALGAADLLVGVDEHSDWPEDVVARLPRVGKDLDVDPDKVAALEPDLVIASLTVPGHERVVARLAE' A
#
# COMPACT_ATOMS: atom_id res chain seq x y z
N MET A 1 -12.09 -3.82 -8.09
CA MET A 1 -11.68 -3.22 -6.81
C MET A 1 -10.23 -2.81 -6.95
N ARG A 2 -9.88 -1.60 -6.52
CA ARG A 2 -8.54 -1.02 -6.60
C ARG A 2 -7.96 -0.92 -5.19
N VAL A 3 -6.88 -1.64 -4.92
CA VAL A 3 -6.29 -1.76 -3.59
C VAL A 3 -4.91 -1.12 -3.54
N VAL A 4 -4.67 -0.28 -2.55
CA VAL A 4 -3.32 0.18 -2.19
C VAL A 4 -2.87 -0.53 -0.91
N ALA A 5 -1.66 -1.10 -0.91
CA ALA A 5 -1.07 -1.73 0.26
C ALA A 5 0.04 -0.86 0.87
N HIS A 6 -0.11 -0.51 2.14
CA HIS A 6 0.71 0.49 2.85
C HIS A 6 2.03 -0.04 3.44
N THR A 7 2.23 -1.37 3.48
CA THR A 7 3.44 -1.99 4.03
C THR A 7 3.79 -3.26 3.26
N CYS A 8 5.08 -3.65 3.27
CA CYS A 8 5.55 -4.86 2.61
C CYS A 8 4.71 -6.08 3.00
N SER A 9 4.46 -6.26 4.30
CA SER A 9 3.62 -7.35 4.81
C SER A 9 2.22 -7.36 4.22
N ASN A 10 1.59 -6.19 4.03
CA ASN A 10 0.25 -6.09 3.47
C ASN A 10 0.26 -6.45 1.98
N THR A 11 1.27 -5.98 1.24
CA THR A 11 1.48 -6.35 -0.16
C THR A 11 1.64 -7.87 -0.32
N GLU A 12 2.52 -8.47 0.48
CA GLU A 12 2.77 -9.92 0.45
C GLU A 12 1.50 -10.72 0.81
N ILE A 13 0.74 -10.30 1.81
CA ILE A 13 -0.53 -10.94 2.19
C ILE A 13 -1.55 -10.88 1.06
N VAL A 14 -1.73 -9.73 0.40
CA VAL A 14 -2.65 -9.61 -0.74
C VAL A 14 -2.24 -10.54 -1.88
N CYS A 15 -0.95 -10.62 -2.17
CA CYS A 15 -0.42 -11.54 -3.18
C CYS A 15 -0.64 -13.01 -2.78
N ALA A 16 -0.34 -13.38 -1.53
CA ALA A 16 -0.52 -14.73 -1.02
C ALA A 16 -1.98 -15.21 -1.03
N LEU A 17 -2.93 -14.28 -0.91
CA LEU A 17 -4.37 -14.54 -1.02
C LEU A 17 -4.85 -14.68 -2.47
N GLY A 18 -3.96 -14.60 -3.46
CA GLY A 18 -4.32 -14.68 -4.89
C GLY A 18 -5.01 -13.42 -5.41
N ALA A 19 -4.85 -12.29 -4.73
CA ALA A 19 -5.52 -11.03 -5.03
C ALA A 19 -4.57 -9.95 -5.59
N ALA A 20 -3.39 -10.35 -6.10
CA ALA A 20 -2.39 -9.45 -6.65
C ALA A 20 -2.92 -8.53 -7.77
N ASP A 21 -3.88 -9.01 -8.57
CA ASP A 21 -4.49 -8.24 -9.66
C ASP A 21 -5.36 -7.06 -9.19
N LEU A 22 -5.68 -6.99 -7.90
CA LEU A 22 -6.39 -5.86 -7.31
C LEU A 22 -5.44 -4.72 -6.90
N LEU A 23 -4.13 -4.98 -6.79
CA LEU A 23 -3.16 -3.99 -6.35
C LEU A 23 -2.96 -2.92 -7.44
N VAL A 24 -3.09 -1.66 -7.03
CA VAL A 24 -2.84 -0.48 -7.88
C VAL A 24 -1.71 0.40 -7.36
N GLY A 25 -1.19 0.12 -6.16
CA GLY A 25 -0.05 0.81 -5.58
C GLY A 25 0.44 0.10 -4.31
N VAL A 26 1.72 0.27 -4.03
CA VAL A 26 2.42 -0.39 -2.91
C VAL A 26 3.37 0.61 -2.22
N ASP A 27 3.81 0.27 -1.01
CA ASP A 27 4.84 1.05 -0.32
C ASP A 27 6.20 0.99 -1.05
N GLU A 28 7.11 1.88 -0.65
CA GLU A 28 8.43 2.06 -1.23
C GLU A 28 9.29 0.77 -1.22
N HIS A 29 9.17 -0.06 -0.18
CA HIS A 29 10.07 -1.19 0.07
C HIS A 29 9.44 -2.55 -0.27
N SER A 30 8.21 -2.61 -0.79
CA SER A 30 7.62 -3.86 -1.28
C SER A 30 8.42 -4.42 -2.48
N ASP A 31 9.13 -5.52 -2.30
CA ASP A 31 10.00 -6.12 -3.33
C ASP A 31 9.59 -7.54 -3.75
N TRP A 32 8.55 -8.10 -3.13
CA TRP A 32 8.05 -9.44 -3.41
C TRP A 32 6.52 -9.52 -3.57
N PRO A 33 5.98 -10.35 -4.49
CA PRO A 33 6.67 -10.99 -5.61
C PRO A 33 7.15 -9.95 -6.63
N GLU A 34 8.40 -10.08 -7.10
CA GLU A 34 9.07 -9.07 -7.93
C GLU A 34 8.28 -8.75 -9.21
N ASP A 35 7.74 -9.77 -9.88
CA ASP A 35 6.96 -9.64 -11.11
C ASP A 35 5.63 -8.90 -10.92
N VAL A 36 5.09 -8.94 -9.71
CA VAL A 36 3.87 -8.20 -9.32
C VAL A 36 4.22 -6.77 -8.94
N VAL A 37 5.19 -6.54 -8.06
CA VAL A 37 5.44 -5.23 -7.46
C VAL A 37 6.27 -4.30 -8.36
N ALA A 38 7.07 -4.84 -9.28
CA ALA A 38 7.88 -4.03 -10.19
C ALA A 38 7.06 -3.14 -11.15
N ARG A 39 5.81 -3.54 -11.43
CA ARG A 39 4.87 -2.79 -12.30
C ARG A 39 3.98 -1.81 -11.55
N LEU A 40 4.04 -1.77 -10.20
CA LEU A 40 3.13 -0.98 -9.38
C LEU A 40 3.75 0.37 -8.97
N PRO A 41 2.97 1.46 -8.99
CA PRO A 41 3.36 2.74 -8.44
C PRO A 41 3.73 2.66 -6.95
N ARG A 42 4.73 3.46 -6.55
CA ARG A 42 5.18 3.61 -5.16
C ARG A 42 4.56 4.84 -4.52
N VAL A 43 3.89 4.63 -3.39
CA VAL A 43 3.15 5.69 -2.68
C VAL A 43 3.94 6.31 -1.52
N GLY A 44 5.18 5.87 -1.30
CA GLY A 44 6.05 6.36 -0.23
C GLY A 44 6.39 5.28 0.80
N LYS A 45 7.18 5.67 1.80
CA LYS A 45 7.62 4.76 2.87
C LYS A 45 6.49 4.53 3.86
N ASP A 46 6.50 3.40 4.56
CA ASP A 46 5.50 3.01 5.57
C ASP A 46 5.15 4.12 6.60
N LEU A 47 6.13 4.88 7.08
CA LEU A 47 5.90 5.98 8.03
C LEU A 47 5.75 7.36 7.39
N ASP A 48 5.87 7.45 6.07
CA ASP A 48 5.81 8.69 5.29
C ASP A 48 5.15 8.45 3.92
N VAL A 49 3.98 7.81 3.94
CA VAL A 49 3.14 7.63 2.75
C VAL A 49 2.60 8.99 2.31
N ASP A 50 2.55 9.17 1.00
CA ASP A 50 2.03 10.35 0.31
C ASP A 50 0.54 10.14 0.00
N PRO A 51 -0.39 10.77 0.75
CA PRO A 51 -1.82 10.58 0.57
C PRO A 51 -2.31 11.10 -0.78
N ASP A 52 -1.66 12.11 -1.37
CA ASP A 52 -2.04 12.64 -2.68
C ASP A 52 -1.71 11.62 -3.78
N LYS A 53 -0.56 10.92 -3.67
CA LYS A 53 -0.24 9.79 -4.56
C LYS A 53 -1.23 8.65 -4.40
N VAL A 54 -1.65 8.33 -3.16
CA VAL A 54 -2.67 7.30 -2.92
C VAL A 54 -4.00 7.71 -3.55
N ALA A 55 -4.47 8.93 -3.31
CA ALA A 55 -5.73 9.45 -3.86
C ALA A 55 -5.73 9.49 -5.40
N ALA A 56 -4.60 9.84 -6.02
CA ALA A 56 -4.44 9.84 -7.48
C ALA A 56 -4.57 8.43 -8.12
N LEU A 57 -4.41 7.37 -7.32
CA LEU A 57 -4.67 6.00 -7.76
C LEU A 57 -6.15 5.61 -7.63
N GLU A 58 -7.05 6.50 -7.18
CA GLU A 58 -8.48 6.24 -7.03
C GLU A 58 -8.78 4.86 -6.38
N PRO A 59 -8.21 4.54 -5.20
CA PRO A 59 -8.41 3.24 -4.57
C PRO A 59 -9.83 3.11 -4.00
N ASP A 60 -10.38 1.90 -4.10
CA ASP A 60 -11.60 1.52 -3.37
C ASP A 60 -11.27 1.13 -1.91
N LEU A 61 -10.02 0.71 -1.65
CA LEU A 61 -9.54 0.23 -0.36
C LEU A 61 -8.05 0.54 -0.18
N VAL A 62 -7.68 1.04 0.99
CA VAL A 62 -6.28 1.14 1.43
C VAL A 62 -6.06 0.21 2.62
N ILE A 63 -5.14 -0.75 2.48
CA ILE A 63 -4.77 -1.66 3.57
C ILE A 63 -3.59 -1.03 4.33
N ALA A 64 -3.93 -0.28 5.38
CA ALA A 64 -2.98 0.36 6.28
C ALA A 64 -2.45 -0.59 7.37
N SER A 65 -1.50 -0.13 8.17
CA SER A 65 -0.93 -0.89 9.30
C SER A 65 -0.95 -0.05 10.57
N LEU A 66 -0.90 -0.70 11.74
CA LEU A 66 -0.69 -0.11 13.07
C LEU A 66 0.41 -0.85 13.86
N THR A 67 1.33 -1.52 13.15
CA THR A 67 2.35 -2.41 13.76
C THR A 67 3.51 -1.69 14.46
N VAL A 68 3.79 -0.43 14.14
CA VAL A 68 4.88 0.35 14.75
C VAL A 68 4.41 1.77 15.14
N PRO A 69 5.06 2.42 16.11
CA PRO A 69 4.74 3.80 16.47
C PRO A 69 4.86 4.75 15.26
N GLY A 70 3.88 5.64 15.09
CA GLY A 70 3.81 6.60 14.00
C GLY A 70 2.80 6.22 12.91
N HIS A 71 2.45 4.93 12.80
CA HIS A 71 1.44 4.47 11.84
C HIS A 71 0.05 5.09 12.05
N GLU A 72 -0.29 5.43 13.29
CA GLU A 72 -1.55 6.13 13.62
C GLU A 72 -1.69 7.46 12.86
N ARG A 73 -0.58 8.18 12.66
CA ARG A 73 -0.58 9.41 11.86
C ARG A 73 -0.83 9.11 10.38
N VAL A 74 -0.28 8.02 9.87
CA VAL A 74 -0.44 7.67 8.46
C VAL A 74 -1.87 7.22 8.18
N VAL A 75 -2.45 6.39 9.06
CA VAL A 75 -3.87 6.01 8.99
C VAL A 75 -4.77 7.24 9.00
N ALA A 76 -4.51 8.22 9.88
CA ALA A 76 -5.28 9.46 9.94
C ALA A 76 -5.22 10.23 8.61
N ARG A 77 -4.02 10.40 8.03
CA ARG A 77 -3.82 11.12 6.76
C ARG A 77 -4.46 10.41 5.56
N LEU A 78 -4.56 9.09 5.57
CA LEU A 78 -5.18 8.31 4.50
C LEU A 78 -6.71 8.29 4.58
N ALA A 79 -7.28 8.72 5.71
CA ALA A 79 -8.72 8.78 5.92
C ALA A 79 -9.32 10.18 5.64
N GLU A 80 -8.47 11.17 5.34
CA GLU A 80 -8.83 12.53 4.91
C GLU A 80 -9.09 12.60 3.40
#